data_AF-A0A8X6H4A4-F1
#
_entry.id   AF-A0A8X6H4A4-F1
#
_cell.length_a   1.000
_cell.length_b   1.000
_cell.length_c   1.000
_cell.angle_alpha   90.00
_cell.angle_beta   90.00
_cell.angle_gamma   90.00
#
_symmetry.space_group_name_H-M   'P 1'
#
loop_
_entity.id
_entity.type
_entity.pdbx_description
1 polymer ?
#
loop_
_entity_poly.entity_id
_entity_poly.type
_entity_poly.pdbx_seq_one_letter_code
_entity_poly.pdbx_strand_id
1 'polypeptide(L)'
;MSSPPTTLTEFFTLCRNNTFANTLLYSEVPTYFSWNTSTRKFQRRKQGKAVQGHLNLCSTNALGRLYTVHPNNAECFYLRLLLINVHGPTSFQELKTVNGHVRATFREACQKLNLLENDAHWDISLTDASNTAQPQQILNHTIFHHTNYMFSS
;
A
#
# COMPACT_ATOMS: atom_id res chain seq x y z
N MET A 1 -24.78 12.37 -5.51
CA MET A 1 -24.51 11.17 -4.70
C MET A 1 -22.99 11.04 -4.55
N SER A 2 -22.46 11.00 -3.33
CA SER A 2 -21.03 10.80 -3.11
C SER A 2 -20.65 9.34 -3.39
N SER A 3 -19.54 9.11 -4.09
CA SER A 3 -18.98 7.78 -4.28
C SER A 3 -18.75 7.07 -2.94
N PRO A 4 -18.92 5.75 -2.87
CA PRO A 4 -18.69 5.01 -1.64
C PRO A 4 -17.24 5.14 -1.16
N PRO A 5 -16.98 5.18 0.16
CA PRO A 5 -15.64 5.30 0.70
C PRO A 5 -14.80 4.09 0.28
N THR A 6 -13.63 4.38 -0.27
CA THR A 6 -12.57 3.41 -0.52
C THR A 6 -11.78 3.16 0.77
N THR A 7 -11.03 2.06 0.82
CA THR A 7 -10.13 1.76 1.95
C THR A 7 -9.13 2.90 2.21
N LEU A 8 -8.63 3.55 1.16
CA LEU A 8 -7.69 4.66 1.28
C LEU A 8 -8.35 5.93 1.84
N THR A 9 -9.52 6.30 1.33
CA THR A 9 -10.27 7.45 1.86
C THR A 9 -10.70 7.23 3.31
N GLU A 10 -10.99 5.99 3.69
CA GLU A 10 -11.32 5.65 5.08
C GLU A 10 -10.08 5.60 5.97
N PHE A 11 -8.90 5.27 5.45
CA PHE A 11 -7.64 5.43 6.18
C PHE A 11 -7.41 6.89 6.58
N PHE A 12 -7.64 7.82 5.65
CA PHE A 12 -7.56 9.25 5.95
C PHE A 12 -8.55 9.68 7.06
N THR A 13 -9.79 9.18 7.01
CA THR A 13 -10.78 9.38 8.06
C THR A 13 -10.32 8.77 9.39
N LEU A 14 -9.72 7.58 9.36
CA LEU A 14 -9.18 6.91 10.54
C LEU A 14 -8.05 7.74 11.17
N CYS A 15 -7.09 8.21 10.38
CA CYS A 15 -5.99 9.06 10.87
C CYS A 15 -6.51 10.37 11.47
N ARG A 16 -7.55 10.98 10.89
CA ARG A 16 -8.18 12.20 11.45
C ARG A 16 -8.78 11.98 12.83
N ASN A 17 -9.41 10.82 13.04
CA ASN A 17 -10.27 10.58 14.19
C ASN A 17 -9.61 9.73 15.29
N ASN A 18 -8.41 9.19 15.04
CA ASN A 18 -7.74 8.29 15.98
C ASN A 18 -6.26 8.65 16.07
N THR A 19 -5.85 9.14 17.24
CA THR A 19 -4.48 9.57 17.54
C THR A 19 -3.44 8.48 17.32
N PHE A 20 -3.77 7.22 17.62
CA PHE A 20 -2.86 6.10 17.34
C PHE A 20 -2.76 5.82 15.84
N ALA A 21 -3.88 5.86 15.10
CA ALA A 21 -3.82 5.65 13.66
C ALA A 21 -3.10 6.77 12.91
N ASN A 22 -3.10 7.99 13.46
CA ASN A 22 -2.33 9.11 12.94
C ASN A 22 -0.81 8.90 13.06
N THR A 23 -0.34 7.93 13.86
CA THR A 23 1.10 7.59 13.91
C THR A 23 1.47 6.45 12.96
N LEU A 24 0.54 5.93 12.16
CA LEU A 24 0.78 4.77 11.32
C LEU A 24 1.01 5.14 9.85
N LEU A 25 1.87 4.37 9.19
CA LEU A 25 1.89 4.23 7.74
C LEU A 25 0.70 3.40 7.28
N TYR A 26 0.29 3.56 6.02
CA TYR A 26 -0.78 2.75 5.46
C TYR A 26 -0.48 1.25 5.51
N SER A 27 0.79 0.87 5.31
CA SER A 27 1.27 -0.53 5.37
C SER A 27 1.16 -1.16 6.77
N GLU A 28 1.15 -0.34 7.83
CA GLU A 28 1.08 -0.77 9.23
C GLU A 28 -0.36 -0.89 9.73
N VAL A 29 -1.32 -0.25 9.07
CA VAL A 29 -2.74 -0.29 9.48
C VAL A 29 -3.24 -1.72 9.70
N PRO A 30 -2.97 -2.70 8.81
CA PRO A 30 -3.50 -4.07 8.96
C PRO A 30 -2.98 -4.81 10.19
N THR A 31 -1.84 -4.40 10.75
CA THR A 31 -1.29 -4.93 12.00
C THR A 31 -2.23 -4.65 13.18
N TYR A 32 -2.90 -3.50 13.20
CA TYR A 32 -3.69 -2.99 14.33
C TYR A 32 -5.19 -2.89 14.06
N PHE A 33 -5.57 -2.74 12.78
CA PHE A 33 -6.94 -2.56 12.35
C PHE A 33 -7.32 -3.61 11.29
N SER A 34 -8.59 -3.99 11.27
CA SER A 34 -9.17 -4.84 10.24
C SER A 34 -10.23 -4.07 9.47
N TRP A 35 -10.31 -4.29 8.16
CA TRP A 35 -11.35 -3.73 7.32
C TRP A 35 -12.68 -4.46 7.54
N ASN A 36 -13.74 -3.73 7.85
CA ASN A 36 -15.10 -4.25 7.91
C ASN A 36 -15.83 -3.92 6.60
N THR A 37 -16.02 -4.93 5.75
CA THR A 37 -16.62 -4.75 4.42
C THR A 37 -18.06 -4.23 4.45
N SER A 38 -18.86 -4.64 5.45
CA SER A 38 -20.26 -4.24 5.58
C SER A 38 -20.42 -2.76 5.93
N THR A 39 -19.59 -2.27 6.86
CA THR A 39 -19.63 -0.87 7.30
C THR A 39 -18.69 0.04 6.51
N ARG A 40 -17.77 -0.55 5.73
CA ARG A 40 -16.66 0.11 5.04
C ARG A 40 -15.82 0.97 5.98
N LYS A 41 -15.48 0.42 7.15
CA LYS A 41 -14.70 1.09 8.20
C LYS A 41 -13.59 0.22 8.73
N PHE A 42 -12.53 0.87 9.20
CA PHE A 42 -11.50 0.20 10.00
C PHE A 42 -11.99 -0.03 11.43
N GLN A 43 -11.79 -1.24 11.93
CA GLN A 43 -12.09 -1.63 13.31
C GLN A 43 -10.81 -2.05 14.00
N ARG A 44 -10.65 -1.67 15.28
CA ARG A 44 -9.52 -2.12 16.09
C ARG A 44 -9.53 -3.64 16.20
N ARG A 45 -8.36 -4.26 16.05
CA ARG A 45 -8.20 -5.68 16.32
C ARG A 45 -8.31 -5.93 17.81
N LYS A 46 -9.07 -6.97 18.16
CA LYS A 46 -9.28 -7.46 19.53
C LYS A 46 -8.48 -8.73 19.85
N GLN A 47 -7.81 -9.30 18.84
CA GLN A 47 -7.01 -10.53 18.95
C GLN A 47 -5.56 -10.23 18.59
N GLY A 48 -4.63 -10.92 19.23
CA GLY A 48 -3.18 -10.72 19.06
C GLY A 48 -2.50 -10.25 20.34
N LYS A 49 -1.31 -9.64 20.19
CA LYS A 49 -0.54 -9.10 21.31
C LYS A 49 -1.13 -7.76 21.75
N ALA A 50 -1.44 -7.59 23.03
CA ALA A 50 -1.91 -6.30 23.54
C ALA A 50 -0.86 -5.20 23.29
N VAL A 51 -1.31 -4.06 22.76
CA VAL A 51 -0.46 -2.88 22.55
C VAL A 51 -0.38 -2.12 23.87
N GLN A 52 0.84 -1.96 24.41
CA GLN A 52 1.04 -1.24 25.67
C GLN A 52 0.53 0.21 25.56
N GLY A 53 -0.14 0.70 26.59
CA GLY A 53 -0.70 2.06 26.63
C GLY A 53 -2.00 2.25 25.83
N HIS A 54 -2.50 1.23 25.11
CA HIS A 54 -3.72 1.34 24.31
C HIS A 54 -4.78 0.32 24.71
N LEU A 55 -5.82 0.78 25.42
CA LEU A 55 -6.93 -0.06 25.84
C LEU A 55 -7.69 -0.62 24.62
N ASN A 56 -7.99 -1.92 24.66
CA ASN A 56 -8.71 -2.65 23.62
C ASN A 56 -8.07 -2.57 22.22
N LEU A 57 -6.73 -2.52 22.17
CA LEU A 57 -5.96 -2.58 20.93
C LEU A 57 -4.96 -3.74 20.98
N CYS A 58 -5.05 -4.61 19.99
CA CYS A 58 -4.08 -5.69 19.79
C CYS A 58 -3.35 -5.53 18.45
N SER A 59 -2.08 -5.94 18.42
CA SER A 59 -1.30 -6.09 17.20
C SER A 59 -1.23 -7.55 16.75
N THR A 60 -1.10 -7.75 15.44
CA THR A 60 -0.99 -9.06 14.79
C THR A 60 0.13 -9.04 13.77
N ASN A 61 0.61 -10.20 13.32
CA ASN A 61 1.64 -10.27 12.26
C ASN A 61 1.08 -9.99 10.85
N ALA A 62 -0.09 -9.36 10.75
CA ALA A 62 -0.69 -9.00 9.47
C ALA A 62 0.14 -7.87 8.82
N LEU A 63 0.70 -8.17 7.66
CA LEU A 63 1.39 -7.22 6.80
C LEU A 63 0.41 -6.62 5.79
N GLY A 64 0.42 -5.30 5.65
CA GLY A 64 -0.35 -4.65 4.61
C GLY A 64 0.20 -4.99 3.23
N ARG A 65 -0.56 -5.79 2.47
CA ARG A 65 -0.33 -5.98 1.05
C ARG A 65 -0.76 -4.69 0.33
N LEU A 66 0.18 -3.79 0.06
CA LEU A 66 -0.09 -2.74 -0.94
C LEU A 66 -0.18 -3.41 -2.32
N TYR A 67 -1.33 -3.22 -2.97
CA TYR A 67 -1.67 -3.79 -4.28
C TYR A 67 -0.52 -3.70 -5.28
N THR A 68 -0.24 -4.79 -5.99
CA THR A 68 0.64 -4.78 -7.16
C THR A 68 0.07 -3.78 -8.16
N VAL A 69 0.68 -2.60 -8.24
CA VAL A 69 0.31 -1.59 -9.23
C VAL A 69 0.93 -2.04 -10.56
N HIS A 70 0.15 -2.03 -11.62
CA HIS A 70 0.71 -2.24 -12.96
C HIS A 70 1.73 -1.10 -13.20
N PRO A 71 2.89 -1.37 -13.80
CA PRO A 71 3.89 -0.34 -14.11
C PRO A 71 3.34 0.80 -15.00
N ASN A 72 2.15 0.67 -15.58
CA ASN A 72 1.59 1.67 -16.50
C ASN A 72 0.90 2.85 -15.80
N ASN A 73 0.93 2.92 -14.46
CA ASN A 73 0.33 4.05 -13.74
C ASN A 73 1.34 4.70 -12.78
N ALA A 74 2.12 5.63 -13.33
CA ALA A 74 3.13 6.42 -12.62
C ALA A 74 2.57 7.08 -11.35
N GLU A 75 1.38 7.66 -11.44
CA GLU A 75 0.74 8.33 -10.30
C GLU A 75 0.42 7.35 -9.16
N CYS A 76 -0.03 6.12 -9.48
CA CYS A 76 -0.25 5.09 -8.47
C CYS A 76 1.05 4.62 -7.82
N PHE A 77 2.16 4.60 -8.56
CA PHE A 77 3.47 4.29 -8.01
C PHE A 77 3.91 5.34 -6.98
N TYR A 78 3.86 6.63 -7.34
CA TYR A 78 4.25 7.71 -6.42
C TYR A 78 3.30 7.80 -5.21
N LEU A 79 1.99 7.64 -5.42
CA LEU A 79 1.02 7.54 -4.33
C LEU A 79 1.38 6.42 -3.35
N ARG A 80 1.72 5.23 -3.87
CA ARG A 80 2.15 4.09 -3.07
C ARG A 80 3.42 4.40 -2.28
N LEU A 81 4.40 5.05 -2.91
CA LEU A 81 5.66 5.42 -2.27
C LEU A 81 5.42 6.38 -1.09
N LEU A 82 4.50 7.34 -1.24
CA LEU A 82 4.11 8.21 -0.13
C LEU A 82 3.39 7.44 0.98
N LEU A 83 2.47 6.54 0.65
CA LEU A 83 1.69 5.78 1.66
C LEU A 83 2.53 4.86 2.55
N ILE A 84 3.74 4.50 2.12
CA ILE A 84 4.69 3.71 2.92
C ILE A 84 5.77 4.56 3.60
N ASN A 85 5.80 5.88 3.38
CA ASN A 85 6.79 6.78 3.97
C ASN A 85 6.18 7.95 4.77
N VAL A 86 4.89 8.24 4.59
CA VAL A 86 4.19 9.36 5.25
C VAL A 86 3.21 8.81 6.29
N HIS A 87 3.43 9.16 7.55
CA HIS A 87 2.58 8.77 8.66
C HIS A 87 1.33 9.63 8.74
N GLY A 88 0.19 8.99 9.01
CA GLY A 88 -1.03 9.68 9.44
C GLY A 88 -1.67 10.71 8.52
N PRO A 89 -1.52 10.69 7.18
CA PRO A 89 -2.15 11.69 6.33
C PRO A 89 -3.67 11.66 6.52
N THR A 90 -4.32 12.82 6.66
CA THR A 90 -5.79 12.89 6.76
C THR A 90 -6.46 13.25 5.44
N SER A 91 -5.68 13.48 4.38
CA SER A 91 -6.19 13.72 3.03
C SER A 91 -5.11 13.49 1.97
N PHE A 92 -5.51 13.45 0.70
CA PHE A 92 -4.55 13.47 -0.42
C PHE A 92 -3.69 14.74 -0.45
N GLN A 93 -4.25 15.87 0.00
CA GLN A 93 -3.52 17.13 0.07
C GLN A 93 -2.43 17.08 1.14
N GLU A 94 -2.75 16.58 2.34
CA GLU A 94 -1.76 16.37 3.40
C GLU A 94 -0.72 15.33 3.02
N LEU A 95 -1.13 14.25 2.34
CA LEU A 95 -0.18 13.25 1.81
C LEU A 95 0.86 13.86 0.86
N LYS A 96 0.49 14.91 0.13
CA LYS A 96 1.39 15.69 -0.75
C LYS A 96 2.03 16.88 -0.06
N THR A 97 1.80 17.11 1.23
CA THR A 97 2.35 18.29 1.92
C THR A 97 3.74 17.95 2.44
N VAL A 98 4.74 18.69 1.95
CA VAL A 98 6.14 18.55 2.38
C VAL A 98 6.60 19.90 2.89
N ASN A 99 7.16 19.95 4.11
CA ASN A 99 7.62 21.18 4.77
C ASN A 99 6.55 22.29 4.76
N GLY A 100 5.30 21.95 5.10
CA GLY A 100 4.18 22.90 5.17
C GLY A 100 3.60 23.34 3.83
N HIS A 101 4.09 22.82 2.71
CA HIS A 101 3.65 23.25 1.38
C HIS A 101 3.12 22.07 0.54
N VAL A 102 1.89 22.19 0.06
CA VAL A 102 1.24 21.23 -0.82
C VAL A 102 1.95 21.17 -2.17
N ARG A 103 2.30 19.97 -2.61
CA ARG A 103 2.89 19.71 -3.93
C ARG A 103 1.83 19.49 -5.01
N ALA A 104 2.16 19.78 -6.27
CA ALA A 104 1.22 19.65 -7.39
C ALA A 104 0.91 18.17 -7.65
N THR A 105 1.93 17.32 -7.72
CA THR A 105 1.82 15.89 -8.03
C THR A 105 2.36 15.02 -6.88
N PHE A 106 2.01 13.72 -6.88
CA PHE A 106 2.63 12.78 -5.94
C PHE A 106 4.12 12.61 -6.23
N ARG A 107 4.54 12.65 -7.51
CA ARG A 107 5.95 12.64 -7.90
C ARG A 107 6.75 13.76 -7.24
N GLU A 108 6.26 14.99 -7.31
CA GLU A 108 6.95 16.15 -6.73
C GLU A 108 7.09 16.01 -5.20
N ALA A 109 6.09 15.44 -4.52
CA ALA A 109 6.18 15.12 -3.10
C ALA A 109 7.25 14.06 -2.82
N CYS A 110 7.32 12.98 -3.61
CA CYS A 110 8.37 11.98 -3.50
C CYS A 110 9.77 12.57 -3.71
N GLN A 111 9.94 13.45 -4.71
CA GLN A 111 11.20 14.15 -4.98
C GLN A 111 11.62 15.01 -3.79
N LYS A 112 10.70 15.81 -3.23
CA LYS A 112 11.00 16.67 -2.07
C LYS A 112 11.29 15.89 -0.79
N LEU A 113 10.79 14.66 -0.68
CA LEU A 113 11.11 13.74 0.41
C LEU A 113 12.37 12.89 0.13
N ASN A 114 13.06 13.11 -1.00
CA ASN A 114 14.22 12.33 -1.45
C ASN A 114 13.94 10.81 -1.54
N LEU A 115 12.72 10.43 -1.93
CA LEU A 115 12.31 9.03 -2.08
C LEU A 115 12.66 8.45 -3.46
N LEU A 116 13.12 9.29 -4.39
CA LEU A 116 13.49 8.89 -5.75
C LEU A 116 15.01 8.93 -5.90
N GLU A 117 15.60 7.80 -6.30
CA GLU A 117 16.99 7.74 -6.71
C GLU A 117 17.12 8.30 -8.13
N ASN A 118 17.73 9.49 -8.25
CA ASN A 118 18.20 10.14 -9.48
C ASN A 118 17.29 9.91 -10.71
N ASP A 119 16.27 10.78 -10.84
CA ASP A 119 15.09 10.77 -11.73
C ASP A 119 15.25 10.35 -13.22
N ALA A 120 16.46 10.12 -13.73
CA ALA A 120 16.71 9.85 -15.15
C ALA A 120 16.44 8.39 -15.60
N HIS A 121 16.46 7.41 -14.69
CA HIS A 121 16.35 6.00 -15.09
C HIS A 121 14.91 5.48 -15.12
N TRP A 122 14.03 5.97 -14.25
CA TRP A 122 12.67 5.45 -14.09
C TRP A 122 11.72 5.90 -15.19
N ASP A 123 11.88 7.11 -15.74
CA ASP A 123 11.03 7.61 -16.82
C ASP A 123 11.17 6.74 -18.10
N ILE A 124 12.33 6.13 -18.34
CA ILE A 124 12.58 5.25 -19.50
C ILE A 124 11.96 3.86 -19.28
N SER A 125 12.15 3.25 -18.10
CA SER A 125 11.60 1.92 -17.82
C SER A 125 10.07 1.89 -17.69
N LEU A 126 9.45 2.97 -17.22
CA LEU A 126 7.99 3.05 -17.11
C LEU A 126 7.31 3.22 -18.48
N THR A 127 7.95 3.98 -19.39
CA THR A 127 7.50 4.10 -20.78
C THR A 127 7.68 2.78 -21.54
N ASP A 128 8.78 2.06 -21.37
CA ASP A 128 9.00 0.77 -22.05
C ASP A 128 8.08 -0.36 -21.55
N ALA A 129 7.75 -0.36 -20.25
CA ALA A 129 6.75 -1.29 -19.70
C ALA A 129 5.33 -1.02 -20.24
N SER A 130 5.04 0.22 -20.63
CA SER A 130 3.75 0.60 -21.19
C SER A 130 3.54 0.13 -22.64
N ASN A 131 4.63 -0.05 -23.38
CA ASN A 131 4.62 -0.54 -24.76
C ASN A 131 4.70 -2.07 -24.87
N THR A 132 5.03 -2.79 -23.80
CA THR A 132 5.19 -4.26 -23.82
C THR A 132 3.96 -5.05 -23.35
N ALA A 133 2.81 -4.39 -23.16
CA ALA A 133 1.53 -5.05 -22.95
C ALA A 133 0.93 -5.56 -24.28
N GLN A 134 1.59 -6.52 -24.93
CA GLN A 134 0.95 -7.42 -25.90
C GLN A 134 0.54 -8.72 -25.19
N PRO A 135 -0.69 -9.21 -25.39
CA PRO A 135 -1.14 -10.45 -24.78
C PRO A 135 -0.63 -11.63 -25.59
N GLN A 136 0.37 -12.35 -25.10
CA GLN A 136 0.59 -13.72 -25.56
C GLN A 136 0.57 -14.68 -24.38
N GLN A 137 -0.51 -15.45 -24.38
CA GLN A 137 -0.73 -16.69 -23.68
C GLN A 137 0.53 -17.57 -23.74
N ILE A 138 0.84 -18.26 -22.65
CA ILE A 138 0.82 -19.73 -22.54
C ILE A 138 1.47 -20.08 -21.20
N LEU A 139 0.62 -20.44 -20.23
CA LEU A 139 0.94 -21.48 -19.25
C LEU A 139 1.49 -22.68 -20.01
N ASN A 140 2.74 -23.10 -19.74
CA ASN A 140 3.26 -24.48 -19.76
C ASN A 140 4.75 -24.51 -20.11
N HIS A 141 5.61 -24.45 -19.09
CA HIS A 141 6.88 -25.18 -19.12
C HIS A 141 7.19 -25.70 -17.72
N THR A 142 6.47 -26.77 -17.37
CA THR A 142 7.00 -28.01 -16.79
C THR A 142 8.20 -27.87 -15.83
N ILE A 143 7.91 -27.83 -14.53
CA ILE A 143 8.74 -28.55 -13.56
C ILE A 143 8.70 -30.02 -13.98
N PHE A 144 9.85 -30.68 -14.15
CA PHE A 144 10.18 -32.04 -13.69
C PHE A 144 11.40 -32.58 -14.46
N HIS A 145 12.57 -32.48 -13.84
CA HIS A 145 13.66 -33.41 -14.11
C HIS A 145 14.01 -34.11 -12.79
N HIS A 146 13.72 -35.42 -12.74
CA HIS A 146 14.21 -36.44 -11.78
C HIS A 146 13.84 -36.24 -10.29
N THR A 147 13.16 -37.17 -9.61
CA THR A 147 13.54 -38.58 -9.44
C THR A 147 12.36 -39.51 -9.17
N ASN A 148 12.57 -40.76 -9.58
CA ASN A 148 11.71 -41.94 -9.51
C ASN A 148 11.28 -42.39 -8.10
N TYR A 149 10.04 -42.90 -8.06
CA TYR A 149 9.56 -44.14 -7.44
C TYR A 149 10.22 -44.66 -6.13
N MET A 150 9.38 -44.74 -5.08
CA MET A 150 9.49 -45.73 -4.00
C MET A 150 8.14 -46.48 -3.87
N PHE A 151 8.18 -47.75 -4.29
CA PHE A 151 7.43 -48.98 -3.96
C PHE A 151 5.99 -49.03 -3.36
N SER A 152 5.37 -50.18 -3.71
CA SER A 152 4.17 -50.89 -3.19
C SER A 152 2.83 -50.53 -3.83
N SER A 153 2.05 -51.46 -4.43
CA SER A 153 1.94 -52.92 -4.26
C SER A 153 1.70 -53.64 -5.58
#